data_AF-A0A845WZ83-F1
#
_entry.id   AF-A0A845WZ83-F1
#
_cell.length_a   1.000
_cell.length_b   1.000
_cell.length_c   1.000
_cell.angle_alpha   90.00
_cell.angle_beta   90.00
_cell.angle_gamma   90.00
#
_symmetry.space_group_name_H-M   'P 1'
#
loop_
_entity.id
_entity.type
_entity.pdbx_description
1 polymer ?
#
loop_
_entity_poly.entity_id
_entity_poly.type
_entity_poly.pdbx_seq_one_letter_code
_entity_poly.pdbx_strand_id
1 'polypeptide(L)'
;MLYDVILRRDNDSYIARAKDWPEVTVIEKSRDAAINQLKSQLLDYLNNQVEVLQVEIPLTTQTLNPWLEKFGWFRDDPTFDDLQAEIATYRRELDQDIEQQLE
;
A
#
# COMPACT_ATOMS: atom_id res chain seq x y z
N MET A 1 -19.31 -6.53 14.39
CA MET A 1 -18.06 -6.61 13.60
C MET A 1 -17.11 -5.54 14.07
N LEU A 2 -15.81 -5.82 14.06
CA LEU A 2 -14.76 -4.83 14.34
C LEU A 2 -14.19 -4.37 13.01
N TYR A 3 -13.97 -3.07 12.88
CA TYR A 3 -13.36 -2.45 11.71
C TYR A 3 -12.14 -1.67 12.14
N ASP A 4 -11.06 -1.80 11.38
CA ASP A 4 -9.88 -0.99 11.57
C ASP A 4 -10.16 0.44 11.06
N VAL A 5 -9.86 1.43 11.89
CA VAL A 5 -10.04 2.84 11.59
C VAL A 5 -8.70 3.54 11.63
N ILE A 6 -8.40 4.28 10.56
CA ILE A 6 -7.26 5.19 10.51
C ILE A 6 -7.75 6.54 11.00
N LEU A 7 -7.17 7.03 12.10
CA LEU A 7 -7.46 8.34 12.67
C LEU A 7 -6.22 9.22 12.59
N ARG A 8 -6.36 10.41 11.98
CA ARG A 8 -5.30 11.42 11.92
C ARG A 8 -5.82 12.73 12.46
N ARG A 9 -5.00 13.44 13.24
CA ARG A 9 -5.26 14.83 13.60
C ARG A 9 -4.69 15.75 12.53
N ASP A 10 -5.50 16.70 12.07
CA ASP A 10 -5.11 17.74 11.11
C ASP A 10 -5.50 19.11 11.68
N ASN A 11 -4.50 19.85 12.18
CA ASN A 11 -4.66 21.10 12.92
C ASN A 11 -5.69 20.96 14.09
N ASP A 12 -6.85 21.61 13.95
CA ASP A 12 -7.97 21.63 14.90
C ASP A 12 -9.06 20.60 14.59
N SER A 13 -8.79 19.67 13.68
CA SER A 13 -9.73 18.64 13.25
C SER A 13 -9.15 17.23 13.36
N TYR A 14 -10.05 16.26 13.34
CA TYR A 14 -9.79 14.83 13.34
C TYR A 14 -10.40 14.25 12.08
N ILE A 15 -9.57 13.62 11.27
CA ILE A 15 -9.96 12.92 10.06
C ILE A 15 -9.96 11.43 10.40
N ALA A 16 -11.14 10.79 10.34
CA ALA A 16 -11.30 9.37 10.56
C ALA A 16 -11.72 8.67 9.26
N ARG A 17 -11.11 7.53 8.95
CA ARG A 17 -11.35 6.76 7.73
C ARG A 17 -11.38 5.26 8.01
N ALA A 18 -12.31 4.55 7.39
CA ALA A 18 -12.31 3.08 7.43
C ALA A 18 -11.15 2.53 6.59
N LYS A 19 -10.35 1.61 7.16
CA LYS A 19 -9.13 1.09 6.50
C LYS A 19 -9.42 0.42 5.16
N ASP A 20 -10.45 -0.42 5.12
CA ASP A 20 -10.81 -1.21 3.94
C ASP A 20 -11.71 -0.44 2.94
N TRP A 21 -12.28 0.70 3.37
CA TRP A 21 -13.22 1.51 2.60
C TRP A 21 -12.80 2.98 2.64
N PRO A 22 -11.79 3.38 1.85
CA PRO A 22 -11.21 4.71 1.91
C PRO A 22 -12.19 5.84 1.55
N GLU A 23 -13.25 5.53 0.79
CA GLU A 23 -14.37 6.41 0.47
C GLU A 23 -15.20 6.82 1.69
N VAL A 24 -15.21 6.03 2.77
CA VAL A 24 -15.87 6.37 4.02
C VAL A 24 -14.90 7.14 4.91
N THR A 25 -14.91 8.46 4.76
CA THR A 25 -14.07 9.40 5.51
C THR A 25 -14.89 10.54 6.11
N VAL A 26 -14.60 10.88 7.37
CA VAL A 26 -15.24 11.98 8.09
C VAL A 26 -14.20 12.93 8.67
N ILE A 27 -14.60 14.20 8.83
CA ILE A 27 -13.77 15.25 9.42
C ILE A 27 -14.57 15.94 10.52
N GLU A 28 -14.06 15.90 11.74
CA GLU A 28 -14.76 16.41 12.92
C GLU A 28 -13.83 17.15 13.87
N LYS A 29 -14.38 17.98 14.76
CA LYS A 29 -13.58 18.80 15.69
C LYS A 29 -13.04 18.04 16.90
N SER A 30 -13.54 16.84 17.15
CA SER A 30 -13.08 15.99 18.25
C SER A 30 -12.91 14.55 17.79
N ARG A 31 -12.03 13.84 18.50
CA ARG A 31 -11.78 12.41 18.28
C ARG A 31 -13.07 11.59 18.39
N ASP A 32 -13.86 11.81 19.43
CA ASP A 32 -15.08 11.04 19.66
C ASP A 32 -16.18 11.37 18.64
N ALA A 33 -16.29 12.63 18.22
CA ALA A 33 -17.20 13.02 17.15
C ALA A 33 -16.82 12.34 15.83
N ALA A 34 -15.53 12.35 15.46
CA ALA A 34 -15.03 11.69 14.26
C ALA A 34 -15.35 10.18 14.27
N ILE A 35 -15.09 9.50 15.38
CA ILE A 35 -15.35 8.06 15.50
C ILE A 35 -16.86 7.76 15.43
N ASN A 36 -17.70 8.54 16.10
CA ASN A 36 -19.15 8.30 16.10
C ASN A 36 -19.78 8.58 14.74
N GLN A 37 -19.36 9.64 14.06
CA GLN A 37 -19.84 9.95 12.72
C GLN A 37 -19.36 8.91 11.70
N LEU A 38 -18.11 8.46 11.81
CA LEU A 38 -17.58 7.38 10.96
C LEU A 38 -18.39 6.09 11.12
N LYS A 39 -18.75 5.72 12.35
CA LYS A 39 -19.59 4.53 12.61
C LYS A 39 -20.94 4.64 11.90
N SER A 40 -21.59 5.79 11.99
CA SER A 40 -22.89 6.02 11.33
C SER A 40 -22.77 5.98 9.80
N GLN A 41 -21.77 6.66 9.23
CA GLN A 41 -21.54 6.62 7.78
C GLN A 41 -21.17 5.23 7.28
N LEU A 42 -20.30 4.51 8.00
CA LEU A 42 -19.90 3.16 7.62
C LEU A 42 -21.09 2.20 7.66
N LEU A 43 -21.96 2.34 8.67
CA LEU A 43 -23.18 1.55 8.76
C LEU A 43 -24.14 1.86 7.60
N ASP A 44 -24.31 3.12 7.23
CA ASP A 44 -25.13 3.51 6.08
C ASP A 44 -24.55 2.99 4.76
N TYR A 45 -23.24 3.17 4.56
CA TYR A 45 -22.52 2.71 3.38
C TYR A 45 -22.73 1.21 3.14
N LEU A 46 -22.46 0.40 4.17
CA LEU A 46 -22.54 -1.05 4.10
C LEU A 46 -23.97 -1.60 3.93
N ASN A 47 -24.99 -0.84 4.33
CA ASN A 47 -26.38 -1.30 4.21
C ASN A 47 -27.07 -0.81 2.93
N ASN A 48 -26.72 0.40 2.45
CA ASN A 48 -27.52 1.11 1.47
C ASN A 48 -26.77 1.46 0.18
N GLN A 49 -25.44 1.47 0.20
CA GLN A 49 -24.65 1.98 -0.91
C GLN A 49 -23.83 0.90 -1.63
N VAL A 50 -23.50 -0.19 -0.95
CA VAL A 50 -22.69 -1.26 -1.54
C VAL A 50 -23.34 -2.62 -1.46
N GLU A 51 -23.03 -3.45 -2.46
CA GLU A 51 -23.35 -4.86 -2.51
C GLU A 51 -22.06 -5.64 -2.71
N VAL A 52 -21.86 -6.71 -1.92
CA VAL A 52 -20.71 -7.59 -2.06
C VAL A 52 -21.06 -8.67 -3.09
N LEU A 53 -20.46 -8.58 -4.27
CA LEU A 53 -20.64 -9.52 -5.36
C LEU A 53 -19.39 -10.37 -5.57
N GLN A 54 -19.57 -11.67 -5.74
CA GLN A 54 -18.52 -12.56 -6.22
C GLN A 54 -18.63 -12.67 -7.74
N VAL A 55 -17.59 -12.25 -8.45
CA VAL A 55 -17.53 -12.32 -9.91
C VAL A 55 -16.45 -13.32 -10.30
N GLU A 56 -16.80 -14.27 -11.17
CA GLU A 56 -15.82 -15.13 -11.82
C GLU A 56 -15.11 -14.33 -12.91
N ILE A 57 -13.81 -14.10 -12.73
CA ILE A 57 -12.97 -13.47 -13.74
C ILE A 57 -12.39 -14.59 -14.60
N PRO A 58 -12.78 -14.71 -15.88
CA PRO A 58 -12.20 -15.71 -16.76
C PRO A 58 -10.71 -15.44 -16.93
N LEU A 59 -9.88 -16.42 -16.57
CA LEU A 59 -8.47 -16.38 -16.92
C LEU A 59 -8.38 -16.46 -18.44
N THR A 60 -8.07 -15.34 -19.09
CA THR A 60 -7.64 -15.37 -20.49
C THR A 60 -6.45 -16.30 -20.58
N THR A 61 -6.56 -17.38 -21.34
CA THR A 61 -5.51 -18.40 -21.55
C THR A 61 -4.23 -17.85 -22.22
N GLN A 62 -4.14 -16.53 -22.41
CA GLN A 62 -3.07 -15.78 -23.06
C GLN A 62 -2.35 -14.79 -22.15
N THR A 63 -2.51 -14.88 -20.83
CA THR A 63 -1.55 -14.22 -19.93
C THR A 63 -0.25 -15.03 -19.96
N LEU A 64 0.55 -14.83 -21.00
CA LEU A 64 1.97 -15.18 -21.00
C LEU A 64 2.56 -14.59 -19.72
N ASN A 65 3.16 -15.43 -18.87
CA ASN A 65 3.79 -14.96 -17.66
C ASN A 65 4.90 -13.97 -18.08
N PRO A 66 4.77 -12.66 -17.75
CA PRO A 66 5.70 -11.64 -18.24
C PRO A 66 7.14 -11.88 -17.73
N TRP A 67 7.30 -12.69 -16.68
CA TRP A 67 8.60 -13.10 -16.17
C TRP A 67 9.29 -14.16 -17.03
N LEU A 68 8.53 -14.95 -17.82
CA LEU A 68 9.11 -15.93 -18.73
C LEU A 68 9.87 -15.26 -19.88
N GLU A 69 9.42 -14.09 -20.35
CA GLU A 69 10.12 -13.33 -21.40
C GLU A 69 11.49 -12.80 -20.94
N LYS A 70 11.66 -12.60 -19.64
CA LYS A 70 12.87 -12.02 -19.03
C LYS A 70 13.75 -13.06 -18.34
N PHE A 71 13.33 -14.31 -18.29
CA PHE A 71 14.08 -15.37 -17.63
C PHE A 71 15.43 -15.59 -18.35
N GLY A 72 16.53 -15.36 -17.65
CA GLY A 72 17.88 -15.53 -18.20
C GLY A 72 18.37 -14.41 -19.12
N TRP A 73 17.69 -13.25 -19.16
CA TRP A 73 18.05 -12.13 -20.03
C TRP A 73 19.51 -11.67 -19.90
N PHE A 74 20.10 -11.80 -18.71
CA PHE A 74 21.48 -11.40 -18.42
C PHE A 74 22.50 -12.55 -18.49
N ARG A 75 22.08 -13.76 -18.86
CA ARG A 75 22.96 -14.95 -18.82
C ARG A 75 24.24 -14.77 -19.64
N ASP A 76 24.11 -14.18 -20.82
CA ASP A 76 25.19 -14.01 -21.78
C ASP A 76 25.62 -12.53 -21.91
N ASP A 77 25.20 -11.68 -20.97
CA ASP A 77 25.60 -10.28 -20.95
C ASP A 77 27.03 -10.14 -20.37
N PRO A 78 28.02 -9.73 -21.17
CA PRO A 78 29.42 -9.65 -20.71
C PRO A 78 29.65 -8.53 -19.68
N THR A 79 28.69 -7.62 -19.50
CA THR A 79 28.77 -6.50 -18.55
C THR A 79 28.06 -6.78 -17.24
N PHE A 80 27.44 -7.97 -17.10
CA PHE A 80 26.64 -8.29 -15.91
C PHE A 80 27.47 -8.34 -14.62
N ASP A 81 28.70 -8.86 -14.69
CA ASP A 81 29.60 -8.91 -13.53
C ASP A 81 30.03 -7.51 -13.08
N ASP A 82 30.28 -6.60 -14.03
CA ASP A 82 30.60 -5.20 -13.73
C ASP A 82 29.41 -4.50 -13.06
N LEU A 83 28.19 -4.72 -13.57
CA LEU A 83 26.96 -4.21 -12.95
C LEU A 83 26.80 -4.72 -11.51
N GLN A 84 27.09 -6.00 -11.25
CA GLN A 84 27.03 -6.56 -9.89
C GLN A 84 28.06 -5.90 -8.96
N ALA A 85 29.28 -5.66 -9.45
CA ALA A 85 30.33 -5.01 -8.69
C ALA A 85 29.95 -3.56 -8.30
N GLU A 86 29.39 -2.80 -9.24
CA GLU A 86 28.90 -1.44 -8.99
C GLU A 86 27.77 -1.42 -7.95
N ILE A 87 26.78 -2.32 -8.07
CA ILE A 87 25.70 -2.44 -7.07
C ILE A 87 26.25 -2.78 -5.68
N ALA A 88 27.24 -3.67 -5.60
CA ALA A 88 27.85 -4.05 -4.33
C ALA A 88 28.66 -2.90 -3.70
N THR A 89 29.32 -2.08 -4.51
CA THR A 89 30.01 -0.87 -4.04
C THR A 89 29.01 0.15 -3.51
N TYR A 90 27.98 0.48 -4.28
CA TYR A 90 26.93 1.41 -3.87
C TYR A 90 26.25 1.00 -2.55
N ARG A 91 25.97 -0.29 -2.35
CA ARG A 91 25.38 -0.78 -1.09
C ARG A 91 26.30 -0.59 0.10
N ARG A 92 27.60 -0.86 -0.06
CA ARG A 92 28.59 -0.67 1.02
C ARG A 92 28.72 0.79 1.41
N GLU A 93 28.69 1.70 0.45
CA GLU A 93 28.68 3.15 0.71
C GLU A 93 27.44 3.54 1.52
N LEU A 94 26.26 3.04 1.13
CA LEU A 94 25.02 3.31 1.84
C LEU A 94 25.03 2.78 3.29
N ASP A 95 25.53 1.57 3.49
CA ASP A 95 25.63 0.94 4.81
C ASP A 95 26.62 1.72 5.71
N GLN A 96 27.74 2.19 5.14
CA GLN A 96 28.70 3.06 5.86
C GLN A 96 28.12 4.41 6.24
N ASP A 97 27.38 5.06 5.33
CA ASP A 97 26.69 6.32 5.61
C ASP A 97 25.65 6.17 6.75
N ILE A 98 24.95 5.03 6.79
CA ILE A 98 23.99 4.72 7.87
C ILE A 98 24.70 4.52 9.20
N GLU A 99 25.81 3.76 9.22
CA GLU A 99 26.59 3.54 10.43
C GLU A 99 27.18 4.85 10.98
N GLN A 100 27.70 5.73 10.12
CA GLN A 100 28.22 7.04 10.51
C GLN A 100 27.16 8.01 11.05
N GLN A 101 25.88 7.83 10.67
CA GLN A 101 24.77 8.63 11.20
C GLN A 101 24.25 8.14 12.55
N LEU A 102 24.67 6.96 13.00
CA LEU A 102 24.23 6.33 14.24
C LEU A 102 25.27 6.45 15.38
N GLU A 103 26.49 6.91 15.08
CA GLU A 103 27.54 7.29 16.06
C GLU A 103 27.42 8.77 16.49
#